data_AF-A0A2G8ED32-F1
#
_entry.id   AF-A0A2G8ED32-F1
#
_cell.length_a   1.000
_cell.length_b   1.000
_cell.length_c   1.000
_cell.angle_alpha   90.00
_cell.angle_beta   90.00
_cell.angle_gamma   90.00
#
_symmetry.space_group_name_H-M   'P 1'
#
loop_
_entity.id
_entity.type
_entity.pdbx_description
1 polymer ?
#
loop_
_entity_poly.entity_id
_entity_poly.type
_entity_poly.pdbx_seq_one_letter_code
_entity_poly.pdbx_strand_id
1 'polypeptide(L)'
;MVKKPSQQASARQTVTAEQADELAQRLADKPYGDPAKSVPEKDAPEKQCRTTISLYESMLLQVEDLALKNKRNGKDPKNVSAIVREALELYLSDKKS
;
A
#
# COMPACT_ATOMS: atom_id res chain seq x y z
N MET A 1 17.12 18.95 -42.11
CA MET A 1 16.11 19.74 -41.36
C MET A 1 16.53 19.78 -39.89
N VAL A 2 16.94 20.96 -39.40
CA VAL A 2 17.38 21.16 -38.01
C VAL A 2 16.15 21.21 -37.11
N LYS A 3 16.06 20.34 -36.09
CA LYS A 3 14.93 20.31 -35.15
C LYS A 3 14.89 21.62 -34.34
N LYS A 4 13.71 22.24 -34.24
CA LYS A 4 13.48 23.42 -33.38
C LYS A 4 13.73 23.06 -31.92
N PRO A 5 14.43 23.90 -31.12
CA PRO A 5 14.64 23.63 -29.70
C PRO A 5 13.29 23.57 -28.96
N SER A 6 13.18 22.63 -28.02
CA SER A 6 11.93 22.39 -27.28
C SER A 6 11.56 23.60 -26.41
N GLN A 7 10.31 24.06 -26.50
CA GLN A 7 9.83 25.17 -25.67
C GLN A 7 9.86 24.85 -24.17
N GLN A 8 9.92 23.56 -23.79
CA GLN A 8 10.13 23.14 -22.40
C GLN A 8 11.48 23.58 -21.83
N ALA A 9 12.53 23.73 -22.64
CA ALA A 9 13.83 24.20 -22.16
C ALA A 9 13.83 25.73 -21.92
N SER A 10 13.07 26.49 -22.70
CA SER A 10 12.90 27.95 -22.53
C SER A 10 11.99 28.33 -21.35
N ALA A 11 11.24 27.39 -20.78
CA ALA A 11 10.37 27.61 -19.63
C ALA A 11 11.06 27.38 -18.28
N ARG A 12 12.38 27.12 -18.25
CA ARG A 12 13.13 27.09 -16.97
C ARG A 12 13.17 28.50 -16.40
N GLN A 13 12.42 28.70 -15.32
CA GLN A 13 12.55 29.89 -14.49
C GLN A 13 14.00 29.98 -14.00
N THR A 14 14.67 31.09 -14.31
CA THR A 14 15.98 31.42 -13.76
C THR A 14 15.79 31.76 -12.28
N VAL A 15 15.91 30.74 -11.43
CA VAL A 15 15.84 30.90 -9.97
C VAL A 15 17.01 31.78 -9.53
N THR A 16 16.73 32.89 -8.85
CA THR A 16 17.78 33.75 -8.30
C THR A 16 18.36 33.11 -7.03
N ALA A 17 19.60 33.46 -6.67
CA ALA A 17 20.26 32.91 -5.48
C ALA A 17 19.43 33.12 -4.21
N GLU A 18 18.80 34.29 -4.08
CA GLU A 18 17.93 34.64 -2.95
C GLU A 18 16.70 33.73 -2.85
N GLN A 19 16.09 33.35 -3.99
CA GLN A 19 14.95 32.43 -4.01
C GLN A 19 15.37 31.00 -3.64
N ALA A 20 16.60 30.61 -3.97
CA ALA A 20 17.16 29.33 -3.56
C ALA A 20 17.44 29.30 -2.04
N ASP A 21 17.96 30.38 -1.47
CA ASP A 21 18.25 30.50 -0.04
C ASP A 21 16.96 30.51 0.80
N GLU A 22 15.92 31.23 0.37
CA GLU A 22 14.62 31.23 1.05
C GLU A 22 13.95 29.85 1.00
N LEU A 23 14.07 29.14 -0.13
CA LEU A 23 13.59 27.76 -0.26
C LEU A 23 14.38 26.82 0.65
N ALA A 24 15.71 26.98 0.74
CA ALA A 24 16.57 26.17 1.58
C ALA A 24 16.25 26.34 3.07
N GLN A 25 16.04 27.57 3.55
CA GLN A 25 15.62 27.84 4.92
C GLN A 25 14.25 27.20 5.23
N ARG A 26 13.27 27.37 4.33
CA ARG A 26 11.95 26.73 4.45
C ARG A 26 12.01 25.20 4.42
N LEU A 27 13.04 24.61 3.83
CA LEU A 27 13.24 23.15 3.80
C LEU A 27 14.02 22.66 5.02
N ALA A 28 14.94 23.46 5.56
CA ALA A 28 15.70 23.17 6.75
C ALA A 28 14.84 23.13 8.02
N ASP A 29 13.80 23.98 8.11
CA ASP A 29 12.87 24.01 9.24
C ASP A 29 11.87 22.84 9.25
N LYS A 30 11.80 22.05 8.18
CA LYS A 30 11.00 20.82 8.19
C LYS A 30 11.86 19.74 8.84
N PRO A 31 11.44 19.16 9.98
CA PRO A 31 12.13 18.03 10.57
C PRO A 31 12.03 16.85 9.60
N TYR A 32 13.03 16.72 8.73
CA TYR A 32 13.18 15.57 7.86
C TYR A 32 13.44 14.37 8.76
N GLY A 33 12.39 13.58 8.99
CA GLY A 33 12.45 12.40 9.84
C GLY A 33 11.74 12.51 11.18
N ASP A 34 10.69 13.34 11.31
CA ASP A 34 9.79 13.24 12.48
C ASP A 34 9.16 11.83 12.54
N PRO A 35 9.49 10.97 13.54
CA PRO A 35 8.71 9.76 13.80
C PRO A 35 7.31 10.09 14.34
N ALA A 36 7.02 11.37 14.60
CA ALA A 36 5.74 11.88 15.10
C ALA A 36 4.59 11.81 14.07
N LYS A 37 4.88 11.51 12.79
CA LYS A 37 3.87 11.07 11.81
C LYS A 37 3.68 9.54 11.80
N SER A 38 4.13 8.84 12.84
CA SER A 38 3.49 7.58 13.17
C SER A 38 2.07 7.93 13.62
N VAL A 39 1.10 7.59 12.77
CA VAL A 39 -0.29 7.47 13.18
C VAL A 39 -0.29 6.73 14.53
N PRO A 40 -0.97 7.22 15.58
CA PRO A 40 -0.98 6.54 16.87
C PRO A 40 -1.26 5.06 16.65
N GLU A 41 -0.41 4.17 17.20
CA GLU A 41 -0.46 2.71 16.97
C GLU A 41 -1.85 2.11 17.28
N LYS A 42 -2.71 2.82 18.01
CA LYS A 42 -4.08 2.42 18.30
C LYS A 42 -5.04 2.44 17.10
N ASP A 43 -4.75 3.23 16.07
CA ASP A 43 -5.60 3.36 14.86
C ASP A 43 -4.91 2.86 13.59
N ALA A 44 -3.70 2.31 13.71
CA ALA A 44 -3.07 1.61 12.61
C ALA A 44 -3.78 0.26 12.41
N PRO A 45 -4.27 -0.07 11.20
CA PRO A 45 -4.78 -1.41 10.94
C PRO A 45 -3.69 -2.41 11.28
N GLU A 46 -4.05 -3.51 11.96
CA GLU A 46 -3.10 -4.56 12.34
C GLU A 46 -2.18 -4.89 11.16
N LYS A 47 -0.88 -4.82 11.40
CA LYS A 47 0.12 -5.07 10.37
C LYS A 47 -0.07 -6.51 9.87
N GLN A 48 -0.54 -6.65 8.64
CA GLN A 48 -0.67 -7.96 8.02
C GLN A 48 0.73 -8.55 7.80
N CYS A 49 1.07 -9.58 8.58
CA CYS A 49 2.29 -10.35 8.40
C CYS A 49 2.11 -11.38 7.26
N ARG A 50 3.13 -11.53 6.41
CA ARG A 50 3.16 -12.60 5.41
C ARG A 50 3.52 -13.91 6.10
N THR A 51 2.61 -14.88 6.01
CA THR A 51 2.81 -16.22 6.53
C THR A 51 2.81 -17.22 5.37
N THR A 52 3.73 -18.18 5.41
CA THR A 52 3.71 -19.35 4.51
C THR A 52 3.14 -20.52 5.29
N ILE A 53 2.04 -21.09 4.81
CA ILE A 53 1.39 -22.27 5.41
C ILE A 53 1.40 -23.42 4.42
N SER A 54 1.57 -24.64 4.92
CA SER A 54 1.42 -25.85 4.12
C SER A 54 -0.03 -26.32 4.20
N LEU A 55 -0.67 -26.51 3.05
CA LEU A 55 -2.03 -27.01 2.94
C LEU A 55 -2.04 -28.29 2.09
N TYR A 56 -3.03 -29.15 2.32
CA TYR A 56 -3.28 -30.27 1.42
C TYR A 56 -3.70 -29.77 0.03
N GLU A 57 -3.27 -30.48 -1.01
CA GLU A 57 -3.52 -30.11 -2.42
C GLU A 57 -5.01 -29.95 -2.72
N SER A 58 -5.83 -30.90 -2.26
CA SER A 58 -7.29 -30.86 -2.43
C SER A 58 -7.92 -29.61 -1.81
N MET A 59 -7.38 -29.15 -0.68
CA MET A 59 -7.88 -27.95 0.00
C MET A 59 -7.44 -26.69 -0.72
N LEU A 60 -6.20 -26.64 -1.23
CA LEU A 60 -5.71 -25.49 -2.00
C LEU A 60 -6.56 -25.25 -3.24
N LEU A 61 -6.83 -26.31 -4.02
CA LEU A 61 -7.69 -26.27 -5.20
C LEU A 61 -9.09 -25.70 -4.89
N GLN A 62 -9.70 -26.16 -3.79
CA GLN A 62 -11.02 -25.68 -3.38
C GLN A 62 -11.03 -24.18 -3.06
N VAL A 63 -10.00 -23.69 -2.37
CA VAL A 63 -9.91 -22.28 -1.99
C VAL A 63 -9.63 -21.39 -3.20
N GLU A 64 -8.81 -21.84 -4.15
CA GLU A 64 -8.57 -21.14 -5.42
C GLU A 64 -9.82 -21.06 -6.29
N ASP A 65 -10.55 -22.17 -6.42
CA ASP A 65 -11.83 -22.21 -7.13
C ASP A 65 -12.86 -21.28 -6.49
N LEU A 66 -12.91 -21.23 -5.15
CA LEU A 66 -13.80 -20.33 -4.43
C LEU A 66 -13.44 -18.86 -4.70
N ALA A 67 -12.15 -18.53 -4.66
CA ALA A 67 -11.66 -17.18 -4.98
C ALA A 67 -12.01 -16.78 -6.42
N LEU A 68 -11.84 -17.69 -7.39
CA LEU A 68 -12.19 -17.45 -8.80
C LEU A 68 -13.70 -17.27 -8.99
N LYS A 69 -14.53 -18.11 -8.35
CA LYS A 69 -15.99 -17.99 -8.39
C LYS A 69 -16.46 -16.66 -7.78
N ASN A 70 -15.91 -16.27 -6.64
CA ASN A 70 -16.22 -15.01 -5.97
C ASN A 70 -15.85 -13.81 -6.85
N LYS A 71 -14.69 -13.86 -7.51
CA LYS A 71 -14.28 -12.84 -8.48
C LYS A 71 -15.24 -12.73 -9.67
N ARG A 72 -15.70 -13.86 -10.24
CA ARG A 72 -16.67 -13.85 -11.36
C ARG A 72 -18.04 -13.34 -10.95
N ASN A 73 -18.47 -13.63 -9.73
CA ASN A 73 -19.76 -13.22 -9.20
C ASN A 73 -19.76 -11.83 -8.55
N GLY A 74 -18.60 -11.15 -8.51
CA GLY A 74 -18.45 -9.84 -7.86
C GLY A 74 -18.57 -9.87 -6.33
N LYS A 75 -18.60 -11.06 -5.71
CA LYS A 75 -18.70 -11.23 -4.26
C LYS A 75 -17.31 -11.15 -3.62
N ASP A 76 -17.22 -10.53 -2.46
CA ASP A 76 -16.02 -10.59 -1.61
C ASP A 76 -16.17 -11.73 -0.59
N PRO A 77 -15.09 -12.47 -0.26
CA PRO A 77 -13.69 -12.21 -0.60
C PRO A 77 -13.23 -12.83 -1.93
N LYS A 78 -12.44 -12.06 -2.71
CA LYS A 78 -11.92 -12.45 -4.04
C LYS A 78 -10.50 -13.03 -4.01
N ASN A 79 -9.85 -13.06 -2.84
CA ASN A 79 -8.48 -13.50 -2.66
C ASN A 79 -8.42 -14.64 -1.65
N VAL A 80 -7.59 -15.65 -1.93
CA VAL A 80 -7.24 -16.75 -1.04
C VAL A 80 -6.87 -16.25 0.36
N SER A 81 -6.03 -15.23 0.46
CA SER A 81 -5.62 -14.69 1.78
C SER A 81 -6.78 -14.10 2.59
N ALA A 82 -7.80 -13.55 1.92
CA ALA A 82 -8.97 -13.00 2.58
C ALA A 82 -9.93 -14.10 3.04
N ILE A 83 -10.12 -15.13 2.20
CA ILE A 83 -10.90 -16.33 2.55
C ILE A 83 -10.29 -17.03 3.77
N VAL A 84 -8.96 -17.21 3.78
CA VAL A 84 -8.26 -17.85 4.91
C VAL A 84 -8.39 -17.04 6.19
N ARG A 85 -8.33 -15.70 6.09
CA ARG A 85 -8.52 -14.83 7.26
C ARG A 85 -9.92 -14.97 7.87
N GLU A 86 -10.95 -14.88 7.03
CA GLU A 86 -12.34 -15.04 7.47
C GLU A 86 -12.58 -16.40 8.12
N ALA A 87 -12.08 -17.48 7.49
CA ALA A 87 -12.17 -18.82 8.05
C ALA A 87 -11.46 -18.95 9.42
N LEU A 88 -10.29 -18.32 9.58
CA LEU A 88 -9.55 -18.33 10.84
C LEU A 88 -10.25 -17.48 11.92
N GLU A 89 -10.81 -16.32 11.57
CA GLU A 89 -11.60 -15.49 12.47
C GLU A 89 -12.83 -16.22 13.00
N LEU A 90 -13.56 -16.92 12.11
CA LEU A 90 -14.70 -17.75 12.50
C LEU A 90 -14.27 -18.87 13.46
N TYR A 91 -13.21 -19.61 13.14
CA TYR A 91 -12.70 -20.70 13.98
C TYR A 91 -12.24 -20.21 15.37
N LEU A 92 -11.57 -19.06 15.44
CA LEU A 92 -11.12 -18.48 16.70
C LEU A 92 -12.26 -17.86 17.50
N SER A 93 -13.30 -17.36 16.84
CA SER A 93 -14.50 -16.83 17.50
C SER A 93 -15.31 -17.95 18.16
N ASP A 94 -15.51 -19.06 17.45
CA ASP A 94 -16.23 -20.23 17.97
C ASP A 94 -15.54 -20.84 19.20
N LYS A 95 -14.21 -20.78 19.28
CA LYS A 95 -13.44 -21.29 20.44
C LYS A 95 -13.39 -20.36 21.64
N LYS A 96 -13.76 -19.09 21.48
CA LYS A 96 -13.81 -18.11 22.58
C LYS A 96 -15.17 -18.10 23.29
N SER A 97 -16.18 -18.77 22.73
CA SER A 97 -17.50 -18.95 23.34
C SER A 97 -17.57 -20.18 24.22
#